data_AF-A0A914LEM3-F1
#
_entry.id   AF-A0A914LEM3-F1
#
_cell.length_a   1.000
_cell.length_b   1.000
_cell.length_c   1.000
_cell.angle_alpha   90.00
_cell.angle_beta   90.00
_cell.angle_gamma   90.00
#
_symmetry.space_group_name_H-M   'P 1'
#
loop_
_entity.id
_entity.type
_entity.pdbx_description
1 polymer ?
#
loop_
_entity_poly.entity_id
_entity_poly.type
_entity_poly.pdbx_seq_one_letter_code
_entity_poly.pdbx_strand_id
1 'polypeptide(L)'
;MVDAYLTHGSKLVDITNEFLKACEELETGEFSMSNDFKISHAMSAIEIMDPKMDSGMEFFEWKMLNFTDKAKLTQEILRLPVKEIIATFDATFATIASWLNSQPLDQTIFSNLCMCDSELIKNNIYLYTLSTATLHFISLLKLYFRCASVSNEEDVCLQTGHNVPSYDRTFVSTNLTDAIAKLRKTLRGNNTATEKHEFQALLIRFEFFSSLLEMFDFLLPSKGTLYLLNAGINETEIDPFIPNLYSAGEQLQKCLHFHKRILATINFGKQPPKDERDSLFDWLSTFDSNTYLYMSTAGLPRKLQLFSRLEGYKYIEDTLETIGEIIMSVPDYVTTTWGILELVKKFGDLHSNILTRSVLQLILFPLNRHNLTGTIPFMQIAFNSVNRFCGYLMNNNIQDVVAQHNSYFPHLNVLFNEIFGLFERAYTCLYQTHGNNLARQWDFFHVNFDDFSILINEV
;
A
#
# COMPACT_ATOMS: atom_id res chain seq x y z
N MET A 1 -2.21 -36.98 -1.08
CA MET A 1 -2.50 -35.69 -0.39
C MET A 1 -2.82 -35.90 1.09
N VAL A 2 -3.52 -36.98 1.47
CA VAL A 2 -3.77 -37.33 2.89
C VAL A 2 -2.50 -37.75 3.65
N ASP A 3 -1.54 -38.40 2.99
CA ASP A 3 -0.29 -38.85 3.62
C ASP A 3 0.65 -37.70 4.07
N ALA A 4 0.46 -36.48 3.57
CA ALA A 4 1.30 -35.33 3.92
C ALA A 4 1.01 -34.76 5.32
N TYR A 5 -0.15 -35.08 5.90
CA TYR A 5 -0.57 -34.61 7.23
C TYR A 5 -0.37 -35.66 8.34
N LEU A 6 0.03 -36.87 7.99
CA LEU A 6 0.35 -37.92 8.96
C LEU A 6 1.79 -37.76 9.44
N THR A 7 1.96 -37.07 10.56
CA THR A 7 3.24 -37.11 11.28
C THR A 7 3.46 -38.51 11.88
N HIS A 8 4.69 -39.02 11.70
CA HIS A 8 5.29 -40.14 12.43
C HIS A 8 4.37 -41.32 12.82
N GLY A 9 4.00 -42.18 11.87
CA GLY A 9 3.43 -43.50 12.17
C GLY A 9 1.96 -43.51 12.63
N SER A 10 1.27 -42.38 12.53
CA SER A 10 -0.16 -42.26 12.81
C SER A 10 -0.99 -43.05 11.79
N LYS A 11 -1.95 -43.87 12.26
CA LYS A 11 -2.86 -44.63 11.39
C LYS A 11 -4.20 -43.92 11.30
N LEU A 12 -4.68 -43.67 10.07
CA LEU A 12 -6.04 -43.20 9.83
C LEU A 12 -7.04 -44.29 10.20
N VAL A 13 -8.05 -43.92 10.99
CA VAL A 13 -9.19 -44.76 11.34
C VAL A 13 -10.44 -44.10 10.78
N ASP A 14 -11.20 -44.85 9.99
CA ASP A 14 -12.50 -44.38 9.49
C ASP A 14 -13.54 -44.46 10.61
N ILE A 15 -14.09 -43.31 11.00
CA ILE A 15 -15.11 -43.17 12.04
C ILE A 15 -16.49 -42.84 11.48
N THR A 16 -16.70 -42.90 10.17
CA THR A 16 -17.93 -42.43 9.50
C THR A 16 -19.19 -43.05 10.10
N ASN A 17 -19.20 -44.38 10.27
CA ASN A 17 -20.36 -45.10 10.81
C ASN A 17 -20.59 -44.83 12.30
N GLU A 18 -19.52 -44.64 13.08
CA GLU A 18 -19.62 -44.34 14.51
C GLU A 18 -20.14 -42.92 14.72
N PHE A 19 -19.66 -41.97 13.91
CA PHE A 19 -20.10 -40.58 13.93
C PHE A 19 -21.58 -40.44 13.56
N LEU A 20 -22.03 -41.10 12.48
CA LEU A 20 -23.44 -41.05 12.06
C LEU A 20 -24.38 -41.61 13.13
N LYS A 21 -24.01 -42.70 13.81
CA LYS A 21 -24.80 -43.25 14.93
C LYS A 21 -24.89 -42.28 16.11
N ALA A 22 -23.79 -41.60 16.46
CA ALA A 22 -23.82 -40.60 17.52
C ALA A 22 -24.69 -39.39 17.14
N CYS A 23 -24.72 -39.00 15.86
CA CYS A 23 -25.61 -37.94 15.38
C CYS A 23 -27.10 -38.31 15.46
N GLU A 24 -27.46 -39.59 15.37
CA GLU A 24 -28.86 -40.04 15.53
C GLU A 24 -29.39 -39.85 16.96
N GLU A 25 -28.50 -39.68 17.96
CA GLU A 25 -28.87 -39.41 19.35
C GLU A 25 -29.24 -37.94 19.60
N LEU A 26 -28.94 -37.02 18.67
CA LEU A 26 -29.23 -35.58 18.81
C LEU A 26 -30.70 -35.28 18.46
N GLU A 27 -31.36 -34.45 19.27
CA GLU A 27 -32.70 -33.96 18.96
C GLU A 27 -32.66 -32.84 17.90
N THR A 28 -33.81 -32.62 17.24
CA THR A 28 -33.91 -31.55 16.23
C THR A 28 -33.71 -30.18 16.88
N GLY A 29 -32.65 -29.48 16.48
CA GLY A 29 -32.28 -28.16 17.02
C GLY A 29 -31.17 -28.21 18.08
N GLU A 30 -30.68 -29.39 18.45
CA GLU A 30 -29.51 -29.54 19.30
C GLU A 30 -28.20 -29.42 18.50
N PHE A 31 -27.20 -28.80 19.13
CA PHE A 31 -25.86 -28.65 18.58
C PHE A 31 -24.84 -29.24 19.55
N SER A 32 -23.97 -30.11 19.04
CA SER A 32 -22.80 -30.58 19.79
C SER A 32 -21.61 -29.69 19.46
N MET A 33 -21.21 -28.85 20.42
CA MET A 33 -20.12 -27.88 20.27
C MET A 33 -19.43 -27.62 21.60
N SER A 34 -18.19 -27.10 21.56
CA SER A 34 -17.47 -26.69 22.76
C SER A 34 -18.19 -25.55 23.49
N ASN A 35 -18.13 -25.53 24.82
CA ASN A 35 -18.72 -24.47 25.66
C ASN A 35 -18.17 -23.07 25.34
N ASP A 36 -16.93 -22.98 24.86
CA ASP A 36 -16.28 -21.71 24.51
C ASP A 36 -16.60 -21.24 23.09
N PHE A 37 -17.20 -22.10 22.26
CA PHE A 37 -17.56 -21.75 20.90
C PHE A 37 -18.86 -20.95 20.89
N LYS A 38 -18.93 -19.92 20.04
CA LYS A 38 -20.15 -19.13 19.84
C LYS A 38 -20.70 -19.41 18.45
N ILE A 39 -22.00 -19.68 18.35
CA ILE A 39 -22.69 -19.92 17.06
C ILE A 39 -22.52 -18.72 16.11
N SER A 40 -22.39 -17.50 16.63
CA SER A 40 -22.10 -16.33 15.81
C SER A 40 -20.81 -16.45 14.99
N HIS A 41 -19.83 -17.22 15.44
CA HIS A 41 -18.61 -17.49 14.66
C HIS A 41 -18.87 -18.41 13.46
N ALA A 42 -19.89 -19.29 13.54
CA ALA A 42 -20.29 -20.14 12.42
C ALA A 42 -20.99 -19.36 11.29
N MET A 43 -21.44 -18.13 11.54
CA MET A 43 -22.08 -17.30 10.50
C MET A 43 -21.11 -16.88 9.38
N SER A 44 -19.80 -16.92 9.63
CA SER A 44 -18.76 -16.68 8.61
C SER A 44 -18.18 -17.98 8.03
N ALA A 45 -18.74 -19.15 8.39
CA ALA A 45 -18.28 -20.42 7.88
C ALA A 45 -18.57 -20.55 6.39
N ILE A 46 -17.70 -21.28 5.70
CA ILE A 46 -17.83 -21.56 4.27
C ILE A 46 -18.45 -22.95 4.11
N GLU A 47 -19.49 -23.02 3.29
CA GLU A 47 -20.14 -24.27 2.92
C GLU A 47 -19.43 -24.85 1.69
N ILE A 48 -18.81 -26.02 1.87
CA ILE A 48 -18.15 -26.77 0.79
C ILE A 48 -19.23 -27.34 -0.13
N MET A 49 -18.97 -27.35 -1.44
CA MET A 49 -19.91 -27.77 -2.49
C MET A 49 -21.10 -26.83 -2.77
N ASP A 50 -21.15 -25.64 -2.17
CA ASP A 50 -22.06 -24.57 -2.62
C ASP A 50 -21.33 -23.64 -3.61
N PRO A 51 -21.75 -23.52 -4.88
CA PRO A 51 -21.11 -22.64 -5.87
C PRO A 51 -21.02 -21.15 -5.49
N LYS A 52 -21.82 -20.68 -4.52
CA LYS A 52 -21.80 -19.28 -4.04
C LYS A 52 -20.89 -19.07 -2.83
N MET A 53 -20.50 -20.14 -2.16
CA MET A 53 -19.71 -20.08 -0.92
C MET A 53 -18.32 -20.72 -1.11
N ASP A 54 -18.23 -21.75 -1.94
CA ASP A 54 -17.04 -22.54 -2.21
C ASP A 54 -16.36 -22.12 -3.52
N SER A 55 -15.29 -21.35 -3.38
CA SER A 55 -14.45 -20.96 -4.51
C SER A 55 -13.70 -22.14 -5.16
N GLY A 56 -13.61 -23.29 -4.49
CA GLY A 56 -13.00 -24.51 -5.01
C GLY A 56 -13.91 -25.31 -5.97
N MET A 57 -15.17 -24.91 -6.12
CA MET A 57 -16.12 -25.58 -7.03
C MET A 57 -15.91 -25.23 -8.51
N GLU A 58 -15.23 -24.11 -8.82
CA GLU A 58 -14.87 -23.78 -10.19
C GLU A 58 -13.70 -24.65 -10.64
N PHE A 59 -13.89 -25.47 -11.68
CA PHE A 59 -12.83 -26.30 -12.25
C PHE A 59 -12.15 -25.55 -13.40
N PHE A 60 -10.86 -25.28 -13.28
CA PHE A 60 -10.07 -24.61 -14.32
C PHE A 60 -8.68 -25.25 -14.46
N GLU A 61 -8.06 -25.06 -15.64
CA GLU A 61 -6.68 -25.48 -15.84
C GLU A 61 -5.75 -24.58 -15.03
N TRP A 62 -5.13 -25.19 -14.04
CA TRP A 62 -4.31 -24.49 -13.07
C TRP A 62 -2.94 -24.12 -13.65
N LYS A 63 -2.84 -22.92 -14.22
CA LYS A 63 -1.59 -22.40 -14.80
C LYS A 63 -0.52 -22.21 -13.72
N MET A 64 -0.92 -21.80 -12.51
CA MET A 64 -0.02 -21.69 -11.36
C MET A 64 0.67 -23.03 -10.98
N LEU A 65 -0.06 -24.15 -10.87
CA LEU A 65 0.55 -25.47 -10.62
C LEU A 65 1.56 -25.83 -11.71
N ASN A 66 1.24 -25.53 -12.96
CA ASN A 66 2.18 -25.75 -14.07
C ASN A 66 3.41 -24.82 -13.97
N PHE A 67 3.29 -23.66 -13.34
CA PHE A 67 4.40 -22.72 -13.17
C PHE A 67 5.38 -23.15 -12.07
N THR A 68 4.87 -23.69 -10.96
CA THR A 68 5.67 -24.18 -9.83
C THR A 68 6.25 -25.57 -10.08
N ASP A 69 5.45 -26.49 -10.62
CA ASP A 69 5.81 -27.91 -10.67
C ASP A 69 6.40 -28.35 -12.01
N LYS A 70 6.15 -27.61 -13.11
CA LYS A 70 6.59 -27.99 -14.45
C LYS A 70 7.58 -26.99 -15.03
N ALA A 71 8.81 -27.45 -15.23
CA ALA A 71 9.87 -26.69 -15.89
C ALA A 71 9.48 -26.10 -17.25
N LYS A 72 8.50 -26.67 -17.98
CA LYS A 72 8.13 -26.21 -19.33
C LYS A 72 7.54 -24.79 -19.33
N LEU A 73 6.53 -24.51 -18.49
CA LEU A 73 5.89 -23.19 -18.46
C LEU A 73 6.85 -22.12 -17.94
N THR A 74 7.63 -22.45 -16.91
CA THR A 74 8.71 -21.58 -16.41
C THR A 74 9.72 -21.25 -17.51
N GLN A 75 10.13 -22.24 -18.32
CA GLN A 75 11.04 -22.02 -19.45
C GLN A 75 10.43 -21.16 -20.57
N GLU A 76 9.12 -21.29 -20.82
CA GLU A 76 8.40 -20.43 -21.77
C GLU A 76 8.37 -18.97 -21.27
N ILE A 77 8.07 -18.74 -19.98
CA ILE A 77 8.08 -17.41 -19.36
C ILE A 77 9.48 -16.79 -19.36
N LEU A 78 10.52 -17.58 -19.11
CA LEU A 78 11.90 -17.11 -19.14
C LEU A 78 12.34 -16.63 -20.53
N ARG A 79 11.72 -17.14 -21.61
CA ARG A 79 12.05 -16.83 -23.01
C ARG A 79 11.08 -15.85 -23.67
N LEU A 80 10.30 -15.12 -22.87
CA LEU A 80 9.32 -14.17 -23.41
C LEU A 80 9.97 -13.09 -24.28
N PRO A 81 9.35 -12.73 -25.41
CA PRO A 81 9.80 -11.61 -26.22
C PRO A 81 9.62 -10.30 -25.46
N VAL A 82 10.44 -9.30 -25.79
CA VAL A 82 10.44 -7.97 -25.16
C VAL A 82 9.04 -7.34 -25.19
N LYS A 83 8.34 -7.48 -26.32
CA LYS A 83 6.95 -7.09 -26.49
C LYS A 83 6.00 -7.65 -25.42
N GLU A 84 6.15 -8.90 -24.99
CA GLU A 84 5.30 -9.50 -23.95
C GLU A 84 5.73 -9.07 -22.55
N ILE A 85 7.02 -8.82 -22.33
CA ILE A 85 7.53 -8.23 -21.08
C ILE A 85 6.99 -6.81 -20.88
N ILE A 86 6.95 -6.00 -21.94
CA ILE A 86 6.35 -4.65 -21.92
C ILE A 86 4.88 -4.73 -21.48
N ALA A 87 4.10 -5.61 -22.10
CA ALA A 87 2.69 -5.78 -21.75
C ALA A 87 2.50 -6.30 -20.32
N THR A 88 3.38 -7.21 -19.85
CA THR A 88 3.40 -7.69 -18.46
C THR A 88 3.67 -6.55 -17.49
N PHE A 89 4.60 -5.65 -17.82
CA PHE A 89 4.92 -4.46 -17.02
C PHE A 89 3.69 -3.56 -16.90
N ASP A 90 3.04 -3.23 -18.02
CA ASP A 90 1.86 -2.37 -18.08
C ASP A 90 0.68 -2.98 -17.31
N ALA A 91 0.44 -4.29 -17.48
CA ALA A 91 -0.58 -5.03 -16.74
C ALA A 91 -0.29 -5.04 -15.23
N THR A 92 0.99 -5.17 -14.83
CA THR A 92 1.38 -5.12 -13.40
C THR A 92 1.00 -3.78 -12.78
N PHE A 93 1.26 -2.66 -13.45
CA PHE A 93 0.84 -1.34 -12.94
C PHE A 93 -0.69 -1.17 -12.91
N ALA A 94 -1.41 -1.77 -13.86
CA ALA A 94 -2.88 -1.80 -13.81
C ALA A 94 -3.41 -2.61 -12.61
N THR A 95 -2.75 -3.72 -12.26
CA THR A 95 -3.11 -4.49 -11.05
C THR A 95 -2.78 -3.74 -9.76
N ILE A 96 -1.67 -3.00 -9.69
CA ILE A 96 -1.37 -2.11 -8.56
C ILE A 96 -2.45 -1.04 -8.42
N ALA A 97 -2.82 -0.37 -9.52
CA ALA A 97 -3.88 0.64 -9.51
C ALA A 97 -5.23 0.04 -9.06
N SER A 98 -5.55 -1.17 -9.52
CA SER A 98 -6.77 -1.88 -9.12
C SER A 98 -6.78 -2.22 -7.62
N TRP A 99 -5.64 -2.66 -7.08
CA TRP A 99 -5.48 -2.89 -5.63
C TRP A 99 -5.67 -1.61 -4.81
N LEU A 100 -5.09 -0.50 -5.27
CA LEU A 100 -5.26 0.81 -4.64
C LEU A 100 -6.72 1.32 -4.72
N ASN A 101 -7.51 0.80 -5.67
CA ASN A 101 -8.94 1.02 -5.80
C ASN A 101 -9.79 -0.10 -5.16
N SER A 102 -9.34 -0.56 -3.99
CA SER A 102 -10.06 -1.48 -3.09
C SER A 102 -10.29 -2.91 -3.62
N GLN A 103 -9.60 -3.34 -4.68
CA GLN A 103 -9.61 -4.75 -5.06
C GLN A 103 -8.65 -5.58 -4.18
N PRO A 104 -8.94 -6.86 -3.89
CA PRO A 104 -8.07 -7.68 -3.04
C PRO A 104 -6.67 -7.88 -3.63
N LEU A 105 -5.66 -7.88 -2.76
CA LEU A 105 -4.27 -8.00 -3.17
C LEU A 105 -3.97 -9.36 -3.85
N ASP A 106 -4.48 -10.46 -3.27
CA ASP A 106 -4.30 -11.81 -3.83
C ASP A 106 -4.90 -11.97 -5.23
N GLN A 107 -5.99 -11.24 -5.53
CA GLN A 107 -6.69 -11.35 -6.82
C GLN A 107 -6.20 -10.34 -7.86
N THR A 108 -5.44 -9.33 -7.45
CA THR A 108 -4.91 -8.29 -8.33
C THR A 108 -3.46 -8.58 -8.69
N ILE A 109 -2.52 -8.21 -7.83
CA ILE A 109 -1.08 -8.31 -8.10
C ILE A 109 -0.65 -9.76 -8.21
N PHE A 110 -1.15 -10.64 -7.33
CA PHE A 110 -0.80 -12.06 -7.35
C PHE A 110 -1.51 -12.86 -8.45
N SER A 111 -2.34 -12.22 -9.29
CA SER A 111 -2.70 -12.81 -10.59
C SER A 111 -1.49 -12.89 -11.54
N ASN A 112 -0.45 -12.09 -11.30
CA ASN A 112 0.81 -12.20 -12.01
C ASN A 112 1.70 -13.28 -11.38
N LEU A 113 1.91 -14.37 -12.12
CA LEU A 113 2.72 -15.52 -11.72
C LEU A 113 4.16 -15.13 -11.37
N CYS A 114 4.70 -14.08 -11.99
CA CYS A 114 6.04 -13.58 -11.69
C CYS A 114 6.16 -13.00 -10.27
N MET A 115 5.06 -12.59 -9.64
CA MET A 115 5.03 -12.07 -8.26
C MET A 115 4.89 -13.18 -7.22
N CYS A 116 4.40 -14.34 -7.65
CA CYS A 116 4.14 -15.50 -6.81
C CYS A 116 5.43 -16.17 -6.34
N ASP A 117 6.34 -16.41 -7.28
CA ASP A 117 7.68 -16.95 -7.01
C ASP A 117 8.71 -16.29 -7.94
N SER A 118 9.45 -15.34 -7.37
CA SER A 118 10.49 -14.61 -8.12
C SER A 118 11.74 -15.45 -8.41
N GLU A 119 12.02 -16.50 -7.62
CA GLU A 119 13.28 -17.26 -7.78
C GLU A 119 13.24 -18.10 -9.07
N LEU A 120 12.05 -18.56 -9.46
CA LEU A 120 11.83 -19.28 -10.72
C LEU A 120 12.16 -18.46 -11.97
N ILE A 121 12.05 -17.13 -11.89
CA ILE A 121 12.26 -16.22 -13.02
C ILE A 121 13.61 -15.50 -13.01
N LYS A 122 14.50 -15.82 -12.05
CA LYS A 122 15.81 -15.18 -11.84
C LYS A 122 16.70 -15.10 -13.09
N ASN A 123 16.57 -16.07 -13.99
CA ASN A 123 17.34 -16.12 -15.24
C ASN A 123 16.90 -15.07 -16.27
N ASN A 124 15.69 -14.52 -16.16
CA ASN A 124 15.24 -13.39 -16.97
C ASN A 124 15.36 -12.11 -16.15
N ILE A 125 16.46 -11.38 -16.37
CA ILE A 125 16.76 -10.13 -15.64
C ILE A 125 15.61 -9.13 -15.65
N TYR A 126 14.84 -9.00 -16.73
CA TYR A 126 13.79 -7.98 -16.83
C TYR A 126 12.57 -8.36 -15.98
N LEU A 127 12.11 -9.61 -16.09
CA LEU A 127 10.99 -10.10 -15.27
C LEU A 127 11.38 -10.17 -13.78
N TYR A 128 12.61 -10.60 -13.49
CA TYR A 128 13.12 -10.66 -12.13
C TYR A 128 13.24 -9.27 -11.49
N THR A 129 13.78 -8.28 -12.21
CA THR A 129 13.83 -6.89 -11.73
C THR A 129 12.43 -6.31 -11.54
N LEU A 130 11.49 -6.56 -12.47
CA LEU A 130 10.09 -6.14 -12.32
C LEU A 130 9.45 -6.76 -11.07
N SER A 131 9.63 -8.06 -10.85
CA SER A 131 9.07 -8.78 -9.70
C SER A 131 9.63 -8.27 -8.38
N THR A 132 10.96 -8.23 -8.23
CA THR A 132 11.61 -7.77 -7.00
C THR A 132 11.29 -6.32 -6.66
N ALA A 133 11.22 -5.43 -7.66
CA ALA A 133 10.83 -4.03 -7.46
C ALA A 133 9.35 -3.90 -7.07
N THR A 134 8.45 -4.64 -7.72
CA THR A 134 7.01 -4.64 -7.42
C THR A 134 6.73 -5.14 -6.01
N LEU A 135 7.32 -6.27 -5.62
CA LEU A 135 7.14 -6.86 -4.29
C LEU A 135 7.70 -5.95 -3.18
N HIS A 136 8.84 -5.30 -3.42
CA HIS A 136 9.34 -4.27 -2.51
C HIS A 136 8.38 -3.09 -2.39
N PHE A 137 7.90 -2.57 -3.52
CA PHE A 137 6.99 -1.43 -3.56
C PHE A 137 5.67 -1.73 -2.82
N ILE A 138 5.08 -2.90 -3.02
CA ILE A 138 3.86 -3.32 -2.31
C ILE A 138 4.13 -3.45 -0.82
N SER A 139 5.25 -4.06 -0.43
CA SER A 139 5.61 -4.17 0.98
C SER A 139 5.79 -2.79 1.63
N LEU A 140 6.30 -1.82 0.89
CA LEU A 140 6.46 -0.44 1.34
C LEU A 140 5.10 0.25 1.47
N LEU A 141 4.23 0.14 0.45
CA LEU A 141 2.86 0.66 0.48
C LEU A 141 2.04 0.10 1.65
N LYS A 142 2.14 -1.21 1.92
CA LYS A 142 1.50 -1.83 3.10
C LYS A 142 1.93 -1.19 4.41
N LEU A 143 3.23 -0.88 4.55
CA LEU A 143 3.73 -0.20 5.74
C LEU A 143 3.26 1.26 5.81
N TYR A 144 3.23 1.96 4.68
CA TYR A 144 2.66 3.31 4.64
C TYR A 144 1.21 3.34 5.11
N PHE A 145 0.38 2.41 4.62
CA PHE A 145 -1.03 2.33 5.02
C PHE A 145 -1.22 2.02 6.50
N ARG A 146 -0.39 1.12 7.06
CA ARG A 146 -0.41 0.79 8.49
C ARG A 146 0.05 1.96 9.37
N CYS A 147 1.16 2.60 9.02
CA CYS A 147 1.72 3.67 9.83
C CYS A 147 0.93 4.99 9.70
N ALA A 148 0.35 5.28 8.53
CA ALA A 148 -0.44 6.48 8.32
C ALA A 148 -1.75 6.51 9.12
N SER A 149 -2.23 5.34 9.58
CA SER A 149 -3.45 5.21 10.40
C SER A 149 -4.72 5.81 9.75
N VAL A 150 -4.80 5.79 8.41
CA VAL A 150 -5.93 6.34 7.62
C VAL A 150 -6.58 5.33 6.68
N SER A 151 -6.34 4.05 6.95
CA SER A 151 -6.84 2.94 6.14
C SER A 151 -7.51 1.89 7.01
N ASN A 152 -8.70 1.48 6.60
CA ASN A 152 -9.36 0.29 7.12
C ASN A 152 -9.37 -0.82 6.05
N GLU A 153 -9.75 -2.04 6.45
CA GLU A 153 -9.84 -3.19 5.53
C GLU A 153 -10.83 -2.97 4.37
N GLU A 154 -11.82 -2.08 4.56
CA GLU A 154 -12.77 -1.65 3.52
C GLU A 154 -12.13 -0.73 2.48
N ASP A 155 -11.13 0.10 2.87
CA ASP A 155 -10.43 0.97 1.95
C ASP A 155 -9.42 0.18 1.10
N VAL A 156 -8.68 -0.72 1.75
CA VAL A 156 -7.66 -1.55 1.11
C VAL A 156 -7.52 -2.89 1.83
N CYS A 157 -7.49 -3.96 1.04
CA CYS A 157 -7.16 -5.27 1.57
C CYS A 157 -5.62 -5.42 1.66
N LEU A 158 -5.08 -5.39 2.88
CA LEU A 158 -3.65 -5.59 3.14
C LEU A 158 -3.27 -7.05 3.38
N GLN A 159 -4.26 -7.87 3.71
CA GLN A 159 -4.08 -9.28 4.03
C GLN A 159 -3.73 -10.08 2.77
N THR A 160 -2.87 -11.06 2.93
CA THR A 160 -2.49 -12.04 1.90
C THR A 160 -2.55 -13.42 2.54
N GLY A 161 -3.12 -14.40 1.83
CA GLY A 161 -3.17 -15.78 2.35
C GLY A 161 -1.81 -16.49 2.38
N HIS A 162 -0.76 -15.87 1.82
CA HIS A 162 0.58 -16.43 1.71
C HIS A 162 1.67 -15.42 2.10
N ASN A 163 2.88 -15.94 2.35
CA ASN A 163 4.04 -15.13 2.68
C ASN A 163 4.58 -14.44 1.43
N VAL A 164 4.48 -13.12 1.40
CA VAL A 164 5.04 -12.28 0.32
C VAL A 164 6.54 -12.07 0.57
N PRO A 165 7.43 -12.35 -0.39
CA PRO A 165 8.84 -12.12 -0.21
C PRO A 165 9.14 -10.63 -0.01
N SER A 166 10.04 -10.34 0.92
CA SER A 166 10.46 -8.99 1.26
C SER A 166 11.88 -8.74 0.76
N TYR A 167 12.02 -7.87 -0.25
CA TYR A 167 13.34 -7.44 -0.75
C TYR A 167 13.81 -6.17 -0.07
N ASP A 168 15.13 -6.10 0.13
CA ASP A 168 15.80 -4.89 0.59
C ASP A 168 15.87 -3.81 -0.50
N ARG A 169 15.84 -2.54 -0.09
CA ARG A 169 15.83 -1.39 -1.01
C ARG A 169 17.12 -1.30 -1.84
N THR A 170 18.27 -1.61 -1.24
CA THR A 170 19.57 -1.53 -1.94
C THR A 170 19.65 -2.59 -3.02
N PHE A 171 19.23 -3.82 -2.71
CA PHE A 171 19.15 -4.93 -3.66
C PHE A 171 18.27 -4.60 -4.87
N VAL A 172 17.07 -4.05 -4.63
CA VAL A 172 16.16 -3.61 -5.69
C VAL A 172 16.78 -2.50 -6.55
N SER A 173 17.48 -1.55 -5.92
CA SER A 173 18.18 -0.47 -6.64
C SER A 173 19.26 -1.01 -7.59
N THR A 174 20.04 -1.99 -7.12
CA THR A 174 21.06 -2.66 -7.94
C THR A 174 20.44 -3.36 -9.13
N ASN A 175 19.38 -4.16 -8.91
CA ASN A 175 18.68 -4.87 -10.00
C ASN A 175 18.08 -3.92 -11.04
N LEU A 176 17.52 -2.78 -10.61
CA LEU A 176 17.01 -1.74 -11.51
C LEU A 176 18.14 -1.11 -12.32
N THR A 177 19.23 -0.73 -11.66
CA THR A 177 20.40 -0.12 -12.30
C THR A 177 21.02 -1.07 -13.33
N ASP A 178 21.16 -2.35 -13.00
CA ASP A 178 21.71 -3.38 -13.89
C ASP A 178 20.82 -3.63 -15.10
N ALA A 179 19.50 -3.72 -14.91
CA ALA A 179 18.53 -3.87 -15.99
C ALA A 179 18.55 -2.67 -16.95
N ILE A 180 18.57 -1.45 -16.40
CA ILE A 180 18.67 -0.19 -17.16
C ILE A 180 19.99 -0.13 -17.93
N ALA A 181 21.12 -0.44 -17.29
CA ALA A 181 22.43 -0.45 -17.93
C ALA A 181 22.50 -1.47 -19.07
N LYS A 182 21.94 -2.68 -18.86
CA LYS A 182 21.85 -3.71 -19.88
C LYS A 182 21.01 -3.25 -21.07
N LEU A 183 19.84 -2.65 -20.85
CA LEU A 183 18.99 -2.13 -21.93
C LEU A 183 19.68 -1.02 -22.72
N ARG A 184 20.35 -0.07 -22.05
CA ARG A 184 21.13 0.98 -22.70
C ARG A 184 22.27 0.41 -23.56
N LYS A 185 22.93 -0.66 -23.10
CA LYS A 185 23.94 -1.37 -23.91
C LYS A 185 23.32 -2.06 -25.12
N THR A 186 22.21 -2.77 -24.93
CA THR A 186 21.48 -3.45 -26.01
C THR A 186 21.03 -2.47 -27.09
N LEU A 187 20.53 -1.29 -26.72
CA LEU A 187 20.10 -0.24 -27.66
C LEU A 187 21.22 0.29 -28.57
N ARG A 188 22.48 0.27 -28.09
CA ARG A 188 23.66 0.65 -28.88
C ARG A 188 24.12 -0.44 -29.85
N GLY A 189 23.59 -1.65 -29.73
CA GLY A 189 23.90 -2.78 -30.60
C GLY A 189 23.23 -2.72 -31.97
N ASN A 190 23.55 -3.71 -32.79
CA ASN A 190 22.96 -3.91 -34.12
C ASN A 190 21.60 -4.60 -33.98
N ASN A 191 20.56 -3.84 -33.64
CA ASN A 191 19.18 -4.31 -33.62
C ASN A 191 18.38 -3.70 -34.77
N THR A 192 17.29 -4.36 -35.16
CA THR A 192 16.31 -3.81 -36.10
C THR A 192 15.64 -2.56 -35.54
N ALA A 193 15.03 -1.74 -36.40
CA ALA A 193 14.31 -0.54 -35.96
C ALA A 193 13.19 -0.87 -34.97
N THR A 194 12.42 -1.93 -35.23
CA THR A 194 11.34 -2.40 -34.37
C THR A 194 11.85 -2.82 -32.98
N GLU A 195 12.90 -3.64 -32.92
CA GLU A 195 13.51 -4.06 -31.65
C GLU A 195 14.05 -2.87 -30.86
N LYS A 196 14.65 -1.87 -31.53
CA LYS A 196 15.10 -0.63 -30.86
C LYS A 196 13.93 0.11 -30.20
N HIS A 197 12.78 0.20 -30.86
CA HIS A 197 11.60 0.82 -30.27
C HIS A 197 11.07 0.03 -29.07
N GLU A 198 11.03 -1.31 -29.14
CA GLU A 198 10.64 -2.15 -28.02
C GLU A 198 11.59 -2.02 -26.83
N PHE A 199 12.91 -2.12 -27.04
CA PHE A 199 13.90 -1.93 -25.97
C PHE A 199 13.84 -0.52 -25.36
N GLN A 200 13.56 0.51 -26.18
CA GLN A 200 13.39 1.88 -25.70
C GLN A 200 12.12 2.02 -24.85
N ALA A 201 11.01 1.37 -25.26
CA ALA A 201 9.76 1.34 -24.50
C ALA A 201 9.93 0.64 -23.15
N LEU A 202 10.67 -0.47 -23.11
CA LEU A 202 10.99 -1.18 -21.87
C LEU A 202 11.93 -0.38 -20.96
N LEU A 203 12.92 0.32 -21.53
CA LEU A 203 13.83 1.19 -20.77
C LEU A 203 13.06 2.30 -20.03
N ILE A 204 12.12 2.97 -20.71
CA ILE A 204 11.30 4.04 -20.11
C ILE A 204 10.55 3.53 -18.87
N ARG A 205 10.05 2.29 -18.90
CA ARG A 205 9.31 1.66 -17.79
C ARG A 205 10.18 1.42 -16.56
N PHE A 206 11.41 0.92 -16.76
CA PHE A 206 12.35 0.76 -15.66
C PHE A 206 12.85 2.11 -15.11
N GLU A 207 13.09 3.09 -15.98
CA GLU A 207 13.46 4.45 -15.54
C GLU A 207 12.32 5.11 -14.74
N PHE A 208 11.06 4.94 -15.19
CA PHE A 208 9.88 5.35 -14.43
C PHE A 208 9.84 4.71 -13.05
N PHE A 209 10.00 3.38 -12.95
CA PHE A 209 9.92 2.69 -11.67
C PHE A 209 11.08 3.07 -10.73
N SER A 210 12.28 3.29 -11.26
CA SER A 210 13.41 3.80 -10.48
C SER A 210 13.10 5.18 -9.90
N SER A 211 12.64 6.13 -10.73
CA SER A 211 12.26 7.47 -10.27
C SER A 211 11.08 7.44 -9.29
N LEU A 212 10.14 6.51 -9.46
CA LEU A 212 9.01 6.35 -8.56
C LEU A 212 9.46 5.94 -7.16
N LEU A 213 10.36 4.95 -7.05
CA LEU A 213 10.91 4.53 -5.76
C LEU A 213 11.78 5.63 -5.13
N GLU A 214 12.63 6.29 -5.91
CA GLU A 214 13.43 7.43 -5.43
C GLU A 214 12.57 8.59 -4.91
N MET A 215 11.44 8.87 -5.56
CA MET A 215 10.49 9.88 -5.09
C MET A 215 9.96 9.52 -3.70
N PHE A 216 9.55 8.27 -3.48
CA PHE A 216 9.09 7.82 -2.16
C PHE A 216 10.21 7.80 -1.11
N ASP A 217 11.44 7.44 -1.49
CA ASP A 217 12.61 7.49 -0.60
C ASP A 217 12.88 8.92 -0.07
N PHE A 218 12.60 9.95 -0.88
CA PHE A 218 12.72 11.36 -0.44
C PHE A 218 11.50 11.83 0.37
N LEU A 219 10.30 11.35 0.07
CA LEU A 219 9.07 11.79 0.72
C LEU A 219 8.84 11.16 2.07
N LEU A 220 9.11 9.85 2.20
CA LEU A 220 8.59 9.03 3.28
C LEU A 220 9.69 8.18 3.95
N PRO A 221 9.51 7.80 5.22
CA PRO A 221 10.49 6.99 5.94
C PRO A 221 10.76 5.65 5.26
N SER A 222 11.98 5.14 5.47
CA SER A 222 12.41 3.87 4.91
C SER A 222 11.58 2.69 5.45
N LYS A 223 11.57 1.59 4.70
CA LYS A 223 10.95 0.33 5.13
C LYS A 223 11.42 -0.13 6.52
N GLY A 224 12.73 -0.03 6.80
CA GLY A 224 13.30 -0.44 8.09
C GLY A 224 12.77 0.43 9.23
N THR A 225 12.76 1.75 9.02
CA THR A 225 12.22 2.73 9.96
C THR A 225 10.76 2.46 10.30
N LEU A 226 9.92 2.23 9.28
CA LEU A 226 8.49 1.95 9.47
C LEU A 226 8.23 0.61 10.14
N TYR A 227 9.09 -0.39 9.92
CA TYR A 227 9.00 -1.66 10.62
C TYR A 227 9.24 -1.49 12.12
N LEU A 228 10.24 -0.70 12.52
CA LEU A 228 10.51 -0.41 13.93
C LEU A 228 9.32 0.32 14.59
N LEU A 229 8.75 1.30 13.90
CA LEU A 229 7.53 2.00 14.37
C LEU A 229 6.36 1.04 14.55
N ASN A 230 6.09 0.19 13.55
CA ASN A 230 5.00 -0.78 13.61
C ASN A 230 5.25 -1.89 14.65
N ALA A 231 6.50 -2.12 15.04
CA ALA A 231 6.87 -3.03 16.13
C ALA A 231 6.73 -2.39 17.53
N GLY A 232 6.35 -1.11 17.61
CA GLY A 232 6.17 -0.38 18.88
C GLY A 232 7.48 0.04 19.54
N ILE A 233 8.58 0.13 18.78
CA ILE A 233 9.85 0.67 19.30
C ILE A 233 9.67 2.17 19.54
N ASN A 234 10.21 2.66 20.66
CA ASN A 234 10.13 4.07 21.02
C ASN A 234 10.74 4.95 19.93
N GLU A 235 10.00 5.98 19.52
CA GLU A 235 10.39 6.91 18.45
C GLU A 235 11.72 7.62 18.74
N THR A 236 12.09 7.79 20.01
CA THR A 236 13.38 8.37 20.43
C THR A 236 14.59 7.51 20.11
N GLU A 237 14.39 6.22 19.85
CA GLU A 237 15.44 5.26 19.48
C GLU A 237 15.61 5.13 17.96
N ILE A 238 14.78 5.84 17.19
CA ILE A 238 14.73 5.79 15.73
C ILE A 238 15.34 7.07 15.17
N ASP A 239 16.17 6.94 14.15
CA ASP A 239 16.76 8.09 13.46
C ASP A 239 15.65 9.01 12.91
N PRO A 240 15.73 10.33 13.13
CA PRO A 240 14.71 11.26 12.67
C PRO A 240 14.65 11.25 11.14
N PHE A 241 13.43 11.30 10.60
CA PHE A 241 13.17 11.41 9.17
C PHE A 241 12.58 12.77 8.84
N ILE A 242 13.17 13.42 7.84
CA ILE A 242 12.73 14.72 7.34
C ILE A 242 12.40 14.56 5.85
N PRO A 243 11.13 14.74 5.44
CA PRO A 243 10.74 14.72 4.04
C PRO A 243 11.51 15.77 3.22
N ASN A 244 12.15 15.34 2.13
CA ASN A 244 12.80 16.23 1.17
C ASN A 244 11.85 16.50 -0.01
N LEU A 245 10.95 17.46 0.20
CA LEU A 245 9.93 17.84 -0.77
C LEU A 245 10.51 18.34 -2.10
N TYR A 246 11.67 19.01 -2.09
CA TYR A 246 12.32 19.52 -3.30
C TYR A 246 12.83 18.37 -4.19
N SER A 247 13.65 17.47 -3.65
CA SER A 247 14.19 16.34 -4.42
C SER A 247 13.09 15.34 -4.81
N ALA A 248 12.08 15.17 -3.96
CA ALA A 248 10.87 14.42 -4.32
C ALA A 248 10.14 15.05 -5.51
N GLY A 249 9.97 16.37 -5.52
CA GLY A 249 9.37 17.11 -6.63
C GLY A 249 10.14 16.91 -7.94
N GLU A 250 11.48 16.93 -7.92
CA GLU A 250 12.30 16.65 -9.12
C GLU A 250 12.08 15.22 -9.65
N GLN A 251 12.00 14.22 -8.78
CA GLN A 251 11.72 12.84 -9.18
C GLN A 251 10.29 12.66 -9.66
N LEU A 252 9.31 13.34 -9.06
CA LEU A 252 7.92 13.34 -9.51
C LEU A 252 7.79 13.89 -10.94
N GLN A 253 8.47 14.99 -11.26
CA GLN A 253 8.46 15.53 -12.62
C GLN A 253 9.05 14.55 -13.65
N LYS A 254 10.08 13.80 -13.28
CA LYS A 254 10.59 12.69 -14.11
C LYS A 254 9.55 11.59 -14.26
N CYS A 255 8.86 11.20 -13.18
CA CYS A 255 7.79 10.20 -13.23
C CYS A 255 6.69 10.62 -14.21
N LEU A 256 6.18 11.85 -14.11
CA LEU A 256 5.17 12.40 -15.03
C LEU A 256 5.67 12.46 -16.48
N HIS A 257 6.95 12.81 -16.69
CA HIS A 257 7.56 12.79 -18.03
C HIS A 257 7.63 11.37 -18.60
N PHE A 258 8.10 10.38 -17.82
CA PHE A 258 8.17 9.00 -18.27
C PHE A 258 6.77 8.41 -18.49
N HIS A 259 5.80 8.71 -17.63
CA HIS A 259 4.41 8.29 -17.77
C HIS A 259 3.83 8.67 -19.15
N LYS A 260 3.98 9.93 -19.57
CA LYS A 260 3.56 10.38 -20.91
C LYS A 260 4.22 9.57 -22.02
N ARG A 261 5.49 9.21 -21.86
CA ARG A 261 6.23 8.37 -22.82
C ARG A 261 5.80 6.91 -22.78
N ILE A 262 5.40 6.37 -21.63
CA ILE A 262 4.83 5.03 -21.49
C ILE A 262 3.53 4.95 -22.29
N LEU A 263 2.62 5.89 -22.11
CA LEU A 263 1.36 5.96 -22.86
C LEU A 263 1.61 6.05 -24.38
N ALA A 264 2.58 6.86 -24.82
CA ALA A 264 2.96 6.96 -26.23
C ALA A 264 3.60 5.67 -26.78
N THR A 265 4.11 4.78 -25.92
CA THR A 265 4.82 3.55 -26.30
C THR A 265 4.08 2.27 -25.90
N ILE A 266 2.83 2.36 -25.42
CA ILE A 266 2.03 1.21 -24.98
C ILE A 266 1.79 0.20 -26.11
N ASN A 267 1.71 0.68 -27.35
CA ASN A 267 1.49 -0.14 -28.54
C ASN A 267 2.67 -1.06 -28.90
N PHE A 268 3.87 -0.79 -28.35
CA PHE A 268 5.02 -1.69 -28.50
C PHE A 268 4.91 -2.93 -27.59
N GLY A 269 3.97 -2.95 -26.66
CA GLY A 269 3.59 -4.15 -25.91
C GLY A 269 2.74 -5.11 -26.74
N LYS A 270 2.67 -6.37 -26.30
CA LYS A 270 1.67 -7.33 -26.78
C LYS A 270 0.27 -6.73 -26.56
N GLN A 271 -0.58 -6.85 -27.57
CA GLN A 271 -1.93 -6.31 -27.54
C GLN A 271 -2.92 -7.45 -27.32
N PRO A 272 -4.05 -7.19 -26.66
CA PRO A 272 -5.09 -8.19 -26.47
C PRO A 272 -5.59 -8.72 -27.83
N PRO A 273 -6.01 -9.99 -27.90
CA PRO A 273 -6.73 -10.52 -29.06
C PRO A 273 -7.99 -9.68 -29.38
N LYS A 274 -8.45 -9.71 -30.64
CA LYS A 274 -9.46 -8.79 -31.18
C LYS A 274 -10.84 -8.80 -30.47
N ASP A 275 -11.10 -9.79 -29.63
CA ASP A 275 -12.38 -9.97 -28.92
C ASP A 275 -12.22 -10.00 -27.39
N GLU A 276 -10.99 -9.85 -26.90
CA GLU A 276 -10.70 -9.87 -25.47
C GLU A 276 -10.62 -8.47 -24.89
N ARG A 277 -11.20 -8.29 -23.70
CA ARG A 277 -11.04 -7.05 -22.94
C ARG A 277 -9.63 -7.00 -22.39
N ASP A 278 -9.02 -5.81 -22.43
CA ASP A 278 -7.72 -5.53 -21.82
C ASP A 278 -7.85 -5.45 -20.28
N SER A 279 -8.37 -6.52 -19.68
CA SER A 279 -8.72 -6.68 -18.26
C SER A 279 -8.40 -8.13 -17.87
N LEU A 280 -8.22 -8.47 -16.59
CA LEU A 280 -7.83 -9.82 -16.09
C LEU A 280 -6.48 -10.35 -16.61
N PHE A 281 -6.08 -9.97 -17.83
CA PHE A 281 -4.79 -10.19 -18.46
C PHE A 281 -4.45 -11.65 -18.78
N ASP A 282 -5.43 -12.56 -18.75
CA ASP A 282 -5.24 -14.00 -18.99
C ASP A 282 -4.59 -14.34 -20.36
N TRP A 283 -4.69 -13.46 -21.35
CA TRP A 283 -3.99 -13.56 -22.64
C TRP A 283 -2.46 -13.37 -22.56
N LEU A 284 -1.94 -12.90 -21.42
CA LEU A 284 -0.51 -12.86 -21.13
C LEU A 284 -0.06 -14.19 -20.53
N SER A 285 1.11 -14.67 -20.95
CA SER A 285 1.67 -15.93 -20.43
C SER A 285 2.00 -15.84 -18.93
N THR A 286 2.21 -14.63 -18.41
CA THR A 286 2.58 -14.33 -17.03
C THR A 286 1.38 -14.15 -16.09
N PHE A 287 0.15 -14.07 -16.59
CA PHE A 287 -1.05 -13.83 -15.78
C PHE A 287 -1.99 -15.04 -15.76
N ASP A 288 -2.63 -15.24 -14.62
CA ASP A 288 -3.74 -16.17 -14.41
C ASP A 288 -4.66 -15.57 -13.34
N SER A 289 -5.87 -15.18 -13.75
CA SER A 289 -6.89 -14.60 -12.89
C SER A 289 -7.34 -15.53 -11.76
N ASN A 290 -7.05 -16.83 -11.86
CA ASN A 290 -7.40 -17.83 -10.86
C ASN A 290 -6.25 -18.19 -9.91
N THR A 291 -5.09 -17.54 -10.03
CA THR A 291 -3.92 -17.81 -9.16
C THR A 291 -4.27 -17.68 -7.67
N TYR A 292 -5.14 -16.74 -7.32
CA TYR A 292 -5.56 -16.51 -5.92
C TYR A 292 -6.24 -17.73 -5.28
N LEU A 293 -6.84 -18.63 -6.06
CA LEU A 293 -7.54 -19.81 -5.52
C LEU A 293 -6.57 -20.81 -4.86
N TYR A 294 -5.27 -20.72 -5.18
CA TYR A 294 -4.21 -21.43 -4.46
C TYR A 294 -3.67 -20.69 -3.25
N MET A 295 -3.67 -19.36 -3.33
CA MET A 295 -2.88 -18.51 -2.45
C MET A 295 -3.69 -17.90 -1.32
N SER A 296 -4.98 -17.71 -1.53
CA SER A 296 -5.90 -17.17 -0.56
C SER A 296 -6.45 -18.28 0.33
N THR A 297 -6.86 -17.92 1.54
CA THR A 297 -7.68 -18.79 2.35
C THR A 297 -9.02 -19.05 1.66
N ALA A 298 -9.67 -20.16 2.00
CA ALA A 298 -11.04 -20.42 1.56
C ALA A 298 -11.89 -19.16 1.79
N GLY A 299 -12.63 -18.74 0.76
CA GLY A 299 -13.40 -17.52 0.77
C GLY A 299 -14.53 -17.58 -0.25
N LEU A 300 -15.47 -16.64 -0.11
CA LEU A 300 -16.55 -16.50 -1.07
C LEU A 300 -15.98 -16.17 -2.47
N PRO A 301 -16.49 -16.80 -3.54
CA PRO A 301 -16.18 -16.40 -4.91
C PRO A 301 -16.47 -14.91 -5.13
N ARG A 302 -15.50 -14.17 -5.68
CA ARG A 302 -15.64 -12.73 -5.96
C ARG A 302 -15.48 -12.46 -7.45
N LYS A 303 -16.35 -11.62 -8.00
CA LYS A 303 -16.22 -11.16 -9.38
C LYS A 303 -15.16 -10.07 -9.47
N LEU A 304 -14.07 -10.38 -10.16
CA LEU A 304 -12.95 -9.47 -10.38
C LEU A 304 -13.31 -8.34 -11.35
N GLN A 305 -12.98 -7.11 -10.96
CA GLN A 305 -13.03 -5.93 -11.81
C GLN A 305 -11.69 -5.21 -11.73
N LEU A 306 -10.79 -5.57 -12.65
CA LEU A 306 -9.49 -4.91 -12.77
C LEU A 306 -9.57 -3.80 -13.79
N PHE A 307 -8.83 -2.72 -13.55
CA PHE A 307 -8.59 -1.69 -14.54
C PHE A 307 -7.90 -2.26 -15.77
N SER A 308 -8.22 -1.69 -16.93
CA SER A 308 -7.37 -1.86 -18.10
C SER A 308 -6.02 -1.19 -17.95
N ARG A 309 -5.07 -1.51 -18.84
CA ARG A 309 -3.72 -0.89 -18.81
C ARG A 309 -3.82 0.63 -18.89
N LEU A 310 -4.69 1.17 -19.73
CA LEU A 310 -4.89 2.62 -19.88
C LEU A 310 -5.58 3.25 -18.66
N GLU A 311 -6.62 2.61 -18.13
CA GLU A 311 -7.31 3.09 -16.91
C GLU A 311 -6.38 3.06 -15.69
N GLY A 312 -5.57 2.00 -15.55
CA GLY A 312 -4.60 1.86 -14.48
C GLY A 312 -3.53 2.95 -14.54
N TYR A 313 -3.01 3.23 -15.74
CA TYR A 313 -2.09 4.35 -15.93
C TYR A 313 -2.75 5.70 -15.64
N LYS A 314 -4.02 5.91 -16.04
CA LYS A 314 -4.74 7.14 -15.70
C LYS A 314 -4.87 7.32 -14.19
N TYR A 315 -5.23 6.27 -13.46
CA TYR A 315 -5.29 6.30 -12.00
C TYR A 315 -3.93 6.66 -11.36
N ILE A 316 -2.83 6.11 -11.89
CA ILE A 316 -1.48 6.43 -11.43
C ILE A 316 -1.13 7.90 -11.72
N GLU A 317 -1.49 8.41 -12.89
CA GLU A 317 -1.28 9.83 -13.24
C GLU A 317 -1.99 10.75 -12.26
N ASP A 318 -3.27 10.52 -12.01
CA ASP A 318 -4.08 11.32 -11.09
C ASP A 318 -3.50 11.27 -9.65
N THR A 319 -2.98 10.10 -9.26
CA THR A 319 -2.27 9.92 -7.98
C THR A 319 -0.99 10.75 -7.92
N LEU A 320 -0.16 10.71 -8.96
CA LEU A 320 1.10 11.46 -9.04
C LEU A 320 0.85 12.96 -9.06
N GLU A 321 -0.15 13.43 -9.80
CA GLU A 321 -0.55 14.84 -9.83
C GLU A 321 -0.98 15.32 -8.44
N THR A 322 -1.81 14.53 -7.75
CA THR A 322 -2.24 14.83 -6.38
C THR A 322 -1.07 14.86 -5.39
N ILE A 323 -0.11 13.92 -5.48
CA ILE A 323 1.13 13.97 -4.69
C ILE A 323 1.93 15.25 -5.00
N GLY A 324 1.96 15.68 -6.25
CA GLY A 324 2.57 16.95 -6.65
C GLY A 324 1.91 18.15 -5.98
N GLU A 325 0.58 18.18 -5.94
CA GLU A 325 -0.13 19.22 -5.20
C GLU A 325 0.19 19.20 -3.71
N ILE A 326 0.32 18.03 -3.09
CA ILE A 326 0.72 17.89 -1.68
C ILE A 326 2.12 18.49 -1.47
N ILE A 327 3.10 18.09 -2.28
CA ILE A 327 4.50 18.58 -2.22
C ILE A 327 4.55 20.11 -2.28
N MET A 328 3.74 20.71 -3.17
CA MET A 328 3.71 22.16 -3.34
C MET A 328 2.94 22.87 -2.22
N SER A 329 1.91 22.25 -1.63
CA SER A 329 1.05 22.89 -0.64
C SER A 329 1.61 22.79 0.79
N VAL A 330 2.30 21.71 1.14
CA VAL A 330 2.78 21.49 2.53
C VAL A 330 3.59 22.67 3.09
N PRO A 331 4.58 23.26 2.39
CA PRO A 331 5.37 24.37 2.94
C PRO A 331 4.55 25.60 3.32
N ASP A 332 3.49 25.91 2.56
CA ASP A 332 2.68 27.12 2.75
C ASP A 332 1.63 26.94 3.87
N TYR A 333 1.08 25.74 3.99
CA TYR A 333 -0.03 25.46 4.91
C TYR A 333 0.43 25.02 6.32
N VAL A 334 1.62 24.42 6.47
CA VAL A 334 2.17 23.96 7.76
C VAL A 334 2.79 25.13 8.55
N THR A 335 1.96 26.12 8.84
CA THR A 335 2.36 27.34 9.58
C THR A 335 1.46 27.62 10.79
N THR A 336 0.19 27.23 10.69
CA THR A 336 -0.85 27.41 11.72
C THR A 336 -1.74 26.19 11.76
N THR A 337 -2.44 25.99 12.88
CA THR A 337 -3.40 24.88 13.04
C THR A 337 -4.52 24.93 11.99
N TRP A 338 -5.02 26.13 11.69
CA TRP A 338 -6.01 26.32 10.63
C TRP A 338 -5.47 25.96 9.25
N GLY A 339 -4.23 26.37 8.93
CA GLY A 339 -3.59 26.01 7.66
C GLY A 339 -3.43 24.50 7.49
N ILE A 340 -2.99 23.80 8.54
CA ILE A 340 -2.91 22.33 8.51
C ILE A 340 -4.30 21.72 8.33
N LEU A 341 -5.32 22.25 9.01
CA LEU A 341 -6.70 21.79 8.86
C LEU A 341 -7.23 21.97 7.43
N GLU A 342 -6.99 23.11 6.80
CA GLU A 342 -7.36 23.36 5.40
C GLU A 342 -6.63 22.39 4.45
N LEU A 343 -5.35 22.13 4.70
CA LEU A 343 -4.55 21.19 3.92
C LEU A 343 -5.12 19.77 3.99
N VAL A 344 -5.35 19.24 5.19
CA VAL A 344 -5.89 17.87 5.34
C VAL A 344 -7.32 17.76 4.84
N LYS A 345 -8.14 18.81 4.93
CA LYS A 345 -9.48 18.84 4.34
C LYS A 345 -9.42 18.78 2.82
N LYS A 346 -8.57 19.59 2.19
CA LYS A 346 -8.40 19.61 0.73
C LYS A 346 -8.10 18.22 0.17
N PHE A 347 -7.28 17.44 0.88
CA PHE A 347 -6.89 16.09 0.47
C PHE A 347 -7.66 14.96 1.18
N GLY A 348 -8.68 15.28 1.98
CA GLY A 348 -9.64 14.34 2.56
C GLY A 348 -10.91 14.18 1.71
N ASP A 349 -11.05 14.99 0.65
CA ASP A 349 -12.21 15.00 -0.24
C ASP A 349 -12.18 13.86 -1.29
N LEU A 350 -13.27 13.72 -2.05
CA LEU A 350 -13.55 12.64 -3.00
C LEU A 350 -12.51 12.45 -4.13
N HIS A 351 -11.66 13.44 -4.38
CA HIS A 351 -10.64 13.37 -5.43
C HIS A 351 -9.34 12.71 -4.97
N SER A 352 -9.17 12.54 -3.64
CA SER A 352 -8.02 11.87 -3.06
C SER A 352 -8.21 10.35 -3.06
N ASN A 353 -7.11 9.61 -3.13
CA ASN A 353 -7.12 8.17 -2.92
C ASN A 353 -6.38 7.79 -1.63
N ILE A 354 -6.44 6.51 -1.27
CA ILE A 354 -5.82 6.00 -0.05
C ILE A 354 -4.31 6.29 0.01
N LEU A 355 -3.62 6.24 -1.12
CA LEU A 355 -2.19 6.50 -1.19
C LEU A 355 -1.88 7.98 -0.97
N THR A 356 -2.60 8.89 -1.64
CA THR A 356 -2.39 10.33 -1.46
C THR A 356 -2.70 10.77 -0.02
N ARG A 357 -3.76 10.21 0.58
CA ARG A 357 -4.13 10.45 1.98
C ARG A 357 -3.03 9.96 2.94
N SER A 358 -2.51 8.75 2.71
CA SER A 358 -1.44 8.17 3.54
C SER A 358 -0.12 8.92 3.39
N VAL A 359 0.21 9.35 2.17
CA VAL A 359 1.40 10.18 1.88
C VAL A 359 1.32 11.49 2.64
N LEU A 360 0.19 12.20 2.60
CA LEU A 360 0.03 13.46 3.34
C LEU A 360 0.24 13.26 4.84
N GLN A 361 -0.39 12.24 5.43
CA GLN A 361 -0.25 11.98 6.87
C GLN A 361 1.19 11.66 7.27
N LEU A 362 1.90 10.88 6.47
CA LEU A 362 3.30 10.53 6.76
C LEU A 362 4.27 11.67 6.44
N ILE A 363 3.92 12.63 5.58
CA ILE A 363 4.69 13.87 5.44
C ILE A 363 4.49 14.76 6.66
N LEU A 364 3.25 14.88 7.16
CA LEU A 364 2.95 15.69 8.35
C LEU A 364 3.55 15.07 9.61
N PHE A 365 3.39 13.75 9.79
CA PHE A 365 3.78 12.99 10.96
C PHE A 365 4.64 11.78 10.56
N PRO A 366 5.92 11.99 10.17
CA PRO A 366 6.75 10.93 9.62
C PRO A 366 7.13 9.86 10.65
N LEU A 367 7.44 10.27 11.88
CA LEU A 367 7.86 9.36 12.97
C LEU A 367 7.18 9.71 14.28
N ASN A 368 7.15 11.00 14.63
CA ASN A 368 6.64 11.52 15.88
C ASN A 368 5.59 12.61 15.62
N ARG A 369 4.58 12.67 16.50
CA ARG A 369 3.52 13.68 16.53
C ARG A 369 4.02 15.06 16.95
N HIS A 370 5.11 15.12 17.74
CA HIS A 370 5.67 16.34 18.30
C HIS A 370 6.31 17.25 17.24
N ASN A 371 6.85 16.68 16.16
CA ASN A 371 7.55 17.42 15.12
C ASN A 371 6.87 17.24 13.76
N LEU A 372 6.13 18.26 13.35
CA LEU A 372 5.51 18.33 12.04
C LEU A 372 6.60 18.38 10.96
N THR A 373 6.44 17.57 9.92
CA THR A 373 7.42 17.41 8.83
C THR A 373 8.82 17.03 9.34
N GLY A 374 8.91 16.44 10.54
CA GLY A 374 10.16 16.02 11.17
C GLY A 374 11.03 17.15 11.72
N THR A 375 10.68 18.42 11.49
CA THR A 375 11.53 19.56 11.87
C THR A 375 10.83 20.64 12.69
N ILE A 376 9.53 20.85 12.49
CA ILE A 376 8.80 21.96 13.11
C ILE A 376 8.12 21.46 14.39
N PRO A 377 8.52 21.93 15.59
CA PRO A 377 7.82 21.56 16.81
C PRO A 377 6.36 22.00 16.74
N PHE A 378 5.44 21.11 17.10
CA PHE A 378 4.00 21.40 17.11
C PHE A 378 3.67 22.63 17.98
N MET A 379 4.49 22.86 19.02
CA MET A 379 4.38 24.03 19.90
C MET A 379 4.56 25.34 19.17
N GLN A 380 5.45 25.38 18.18
CA GLN A 380 5.63 26.55 17.34
C GLN A 380 4.37 26.85 16.52
N ILE A 381 3.70 25.81 15.99
CA ILE A 381 2.44 25.96 15.25
C ILE A 381 1.30 26.46 16.15
N ALA A 382 1.23 25.97 17.39
CA ALA A 382 0.27 26.44 18.37
C ALA A 382 0.46 27.94 18.64
N PHE A 383 1.70 28.37 18.94
CA PHE A 383 2.01 29.78 19.16
C PHE A 383 1.73 30.66 17.95
N ASN A 384 2.10 30.22 16.74
CA ASN A 384 1.77 30.95 15.53
C ASN A 384 0.25 31.13 15.36
N SER A 385 -0.53 30.10 15.70
CA SER A 385 -2.00 30.14 15.63
C SER A 385 -2.58 31.13 16.64
N VAL A 386 -2.11 31.07 17.89
CA VAL A 386 -2.56 31.99 18.95
C VAL A 386 -2.15 33.42 18.61
N ASN A 387 -0.92 33.66 18.15
CA ASN A 387 -0.48 34.99 17.72
C ASN A 387 -1.31 35.50 16.53
N ARG A 388 -1.69 34.64 15.58
CA ARG A 388 -2.55 35.06 14.46
C ARG A 388 -3.96 35.40 14.89
N PHE A 389 -4.51 34.67 15.87
CA PHE A 389 -5.87 34.87 16.36
C PHE A 389 -5.97 36.02 17.39
N CYS A 390 -5.06 36.05 18.37
CA CYS A 390 -5.02 36.98 19.48
C CYS A 390 -4.01 38.13 19.32
N GLY A 391 -3.19 38.16 18.27
CA GLY A 391 -2.10 39.13 18.13
C GLY A 391 -2.56 40.59 18.07
N TYR A 392 -3.81 40.84 17.67
CA TYR A 392 -4.40 42.18 17.78
C TYR A 392 -4.70 42.61 19.23
N LEU A 393 -4.85 41.66 20.15
CA LEU A 393 -5.13 41.88 21.57
C LEU A 393 -3.85 41.87 22.43
N MET A 394 -2.78 41.22 21.95
CA MET A 394 -1.53 41.05 22.66
C MET A 394 -0.46 41.98 22.09
N ASN A 395 0.03 42.94 22.88
CA ASN A 395 1.12 43.84 22.47
C ASN A 395 2.48 43.13 22.28
N ASN A 396 2.60 41.87 22.70
CA ASN A 396 3.82 41.07 22.67
C ASN A 396 3.55 39.69 22.01
N ASN A 397 4.58 39.11 21.39
CA ASN A 397 4.55 37.73 20.91
C ASN A 397 4.41 36.76 22.09
N ILE A 398 3.46 35.82 22.01
CA ILE A 398 3.21 34.87 23.10
C ILE A 398 4.43 34.00 23.43
N GLN A 399 5.30 33.70 22.45
CA GLN A 399 6.54 32.97 22.68
C GLN A 399 7.46 33.71 23.65
N ASP A 400 7.61 35.03 23.47
CA ASP A 400 8.46 35.84 24.33
C ASP A 400 7.85 35.96 25.74
N VAL A 401 6.53 36.08 25.82
CA VAL A 401 5.80 36.10 27.10
C VAL A 401 5.99 34.80 27.85
N VAL A 402 5.83 33.65 27.18
CA VAL A 402 6.02 32.32 27.78
C VAL A 402 7.49 32.11 28.19
N ALA A 403 8.46 32.49 27.35
CA ALA A 403 9.88 32.36 27.68
C ALA A 403 10.27 33.20 28.91
N GLN A 404 9.77 34.43 29.00
CA GLN A 404 9.95 35.28 30.18
C GLN A 404 9.29 34.65 31.41
N HIS A 405 8.03 34.23 31.30
CA HIS A 405 7.29 33.63 32.40
C HIS A 405 7.96 32.34 32.91
N ASN A 406 8.44 31.48 32.03
CA ASN A 406 9.15 30.24 32.39
C ASN A 406 10.48 30.53 33.12
N SER A 407 11.10 31.68 32.84
CA SER A 407 12.30 32.13 33.56
C SER A 407 11.97 32.58 34.99
N TYR A 408 10.80 33.18 35.21
CA TYR A 408 10.35 33.65 36.53
C TYR A 408 9.68 32.54 37.37
N PHE A 409 8.96 31.60 36.73
CA PHE A 409 8.14 30.58 37.38
C PHE A 409 8.40 29.17 36.82
N PRO A 410 9.58 28.59 37.04
CA PRO A 410 9.97 27.31 36.43
C PRO A 410 9.10 26.12 36.87
N HIS A 411 8.43 26.21 38.02
CA HIS A 411 7.54 25.16 38.52
C HIS A 411 6.24 25.04 37.69
N LEU A 412 5.84 26.08 36.95
CA LEU A 412 4.66 26.06 36.09
C LEU A 412 4.94 25.46 34.70
N ASN A 413 6.20 25.20 34.36
CA ASN A 413 6.58 24.56 33.10
C ASN A 413 5.95 23.17 32.92
N VAL A 414 5.77 22.42 34.02
CA VAL A 414 5.15 21.09 33.99
C VAL A 414 3.70 21.20 33.53
N LEU A 415 2.92 22.08 34.17
CA LEU A 415 1.52 22.32 33.82
C LEU A 415 1.38 22.84 32.38
N PHE A 416 2.28 23.74 31.95
CA PHE A 416 2.29 24.26 30.58
C PHE A 416 2.54 23.15 29.56
N ASN A 417 3.48 22.24 29.82
CA ASN A 417 3.77 21.10 28.97
C ASN A 417 2.61 20.09 28.95
N GLU A 418 1.90 19.90 30.06
CA GLU A 418 0.72 19.03 30.13
C GLU A 418 -0.43 19.58 29.26
N ILE A 419 -0.77 20.87 29.39
CA ILE A 419 -1.77 21.53 28.55
C ILE A 419 -1.36 21.47 27.08
N PHE A 420 -0.08 21.69 26.79
CA PHE A 420 0.43 21.60 25.43
C PHE A 420 0.32 20.17 24.86
N GLY A 421 0.60 19.15 25.66
CA GLY A 421 0.41 17.75 25.27
C GLY A 421 -1.05 17.43 24.94
N LEU A 422 -2.01 17.96 25.70
CA LEU A 422 -3.44 17.83 25.40
C LEU A 422 -3.81 18.55 24.10
N PHE A 423 -3.27 19.75 23.87
CA PHE A 423 -3.48 20.51 22.63
C PHE A 423 -2.96 19.75 21.42
N GLU A 424 -1.72 19.25 21.50
CA GLU A 424 -1.09 18.46 20.44
C GLU A 424 -1.90 17.21 20.13
N ARG A 425 -2.32 16.46 21.16
CA ARG A 425 -3.17 15.27 21.02
C ARG A 425 -4.48 15.60 20.29
N ALA A 426 -5.22 16.61 20.75
CA ALA A 426 -6.53 16.95 20.19
C ALA A 426 -6.42 17.35 18.70
N TYR A 427 -5.44 18.20 18.35
CA TYR A 427 -5.27 18.60 16.95
C TYR A 427 -4.68 17.50 16.08
N THR A 428 -3.79 16.66 16.60
CA THR A 428 -3.27 15.50 15.86
C THR A 428 -4.38 14.51 15.55
N CYS A 429 -5.28 14.23 16.51
CA CYS A 429 -6.46 13.41 16.29
C CYS A 429 -7.37 14.01 15.20
N LEU A 430 -7.57 15.33 15.22
CA LEU A 430 -8.37 16.03 14.22
C LEU A 430 -7.76 15.90 12.82
N TYR A 431 -6.45 16.09 12.68
CA TYR A 431 -5.77 15.99 11.39
C TYR A 431 -5.74 14.55 10.85
N GLN A 432 -5.55 13.56 11.73
CA GLN A 432 -5.61 12.14 11.37
C GLN A 432 -7.04 11.75 10.94
N THR A 433 -8.05 12.25 11.66
CA THR A 433 -9.46 12.02 11.31
C THR A 433 -9.74 12.45 9.88
N HIS A 434 -9.38 13.69 9.52
CA HIS A 434 -9.56 14.21 8.16
C HIS A 434 -8.71 13.52 7.08
N GLY A 435 -7.70 12.73 7.46
CA GLY A 435 -6.99 11.85 6.52
C GLY A 435 -7.77 10.59 6.12
N ASN A 436 -8.82 10.25 6.85
CA ASN A 436 -9.70 9.13 6.49
C ASN A 436 -10.65 9.48 5.34
N ASN A 437 -11.30 8.47 4.77
CA ASN A 437 -12.37 8.70 3.80
C ASN A 437 -13.56 9.41 4.48
N LEU A 438 -14.44 10.02 3.68
CA LEU A 438 -15.54 10.82 4.22
C LEU A 438 -16.44 10.04 5.19
N ALA A 439 -16.77 8.79 4.90
CA ALA A 439 -17.62 7.98 5.79
C ALA A 439 -16.95 7.76 7.16
N ARG A 440 -15.64 7.50 7.17
CA ARG A 440 -14.88 7.28 8.40
C ARG A 440 -14.57 8.55 9.17
N GLN A 441 -14.46 9.69 8.49
CA GLN A 441 -14.42 10.99 9.18
C GLN A 441 -15.63 11.15 10.11
N TRP A 442 -16.83 10.78 9.65
CA TRP A 442 -18.04 10.80 10.46
C TRP A 442 -17.97 9.87 11.67
N ASP A 443 -17.46 8.65 11.50
CA ASP A 443 -17.33 7.69 12.59
C ASP A 443 -16.41 8.21 13.71
N PHE A 444 -15.34 8.95 13.39
CA PHE A 444 -14.35 9.41 14.36
C PHE A 444 -14.58 10.82 14.92
N PHE A 445 -15.56 11.59 14.43
CA PHE A 445 -15.78 12.96 14.94
C PHE A 445 -16.10 13.01 16.43
N HIS A 446 -16.78 11.99 16.98
CA HIS A 446 -17.07 11.93 18.42
C HIS A 446 -15.78 11.93 19.28
N VAL A 447 -14.75 11.20 18.85
CA VAL A 447 -13.44 11.16 19.54
C VAL A 447 -12.81 12.54 19.60
N ASN A 448 -12.90 13.31 18.50
CA ASN A 448 -12.39 14.67 18.47
C ASN A 448 -13.13 15.58 19.46
N PHE A 449 -14.46 15.47 19.56
CA PHE A 449 -15.23 16.26 20.53
C PHE A 449 -14.83 15.96 21.97
N ASP A 450 -14.57 14.69 22.29
CA ASP A 450 -14.10 14.29 23.62
C ASP A 450 -12.71 14.87 23.93
N ASP A 451 -11.76 14.76 22.98
CA ASP A 451 -10.40 15.31 23.14
C ASP A 451 -10.40 16.84 23.32
N PHE A 452 -11.19 17.58 22.54
CA PHE A 452 -11.33 19.01 22.71
C PHE A 452 -12.07 19.38 24.00
N SER A 453 -13.03 18.57 24.46
CA SER A 453 -13.71 18.80 25.74
C SER A 453 -12.75 18.63 26.92
N ILE A 454 -11.86 17.64 26.89
CA ILE A 454 -10.81 17.47 27.90
C ILE A 454 -9.89 18.69 27.91
N LEU A 455 -9.43 19.13 26.73
CA LEU A 455 -8.57 20.31 26.61
C LEU A 455 -9.22 21.58 27.18
N ILE A 456 -10.51 21.80 26.91
CA ILE A 456 -11.23 22.99 27.39
C ILE A 456 -11.48 22.94 28.91
N ASN A 457 -11.68 21.76 29.50
CA ASN A 457 -11.95 21.62 30.93
C ASN A 457 -10.68 21.68 31.81
N GLU A 458 -9.51 21.38 31.24
CA GLU A 458 -8.20 21.48 31.92
C GLU A 458 -7.59 22.90 31.85
N VAL A 459 -8.09 23.76 30.95
CA VAL A 459 -7.74 25.19 30.83
C VAL A 459 -8.70 26.04 31.65
#